data_AF-A0A2G9T7M0-F1
#
_entry.id   AF-A0A2G9T7M0-F1
#
_cell.length_a   1.000
_cell.length_b   1.000
_cell.length_c   1.000
_cell.angle_alpha   90.00
_cell.angle_beta   90.00
_cell.angle_gamma   90.00
#
_symmetry.space_group_name_H-M   'P 1'
#
loop_
_entity.id
_entity.type
_entity.pdbx_description
1 polymer ?
#
loop_
_entity_poly.entity_id
_entity_poly.type
_entity_poly.pdbx_seq_one_letter_code
_entity_poly.pdbx_strand_id
1 'polypeptide(L)'
;FLKKYVSYARSHCGPRLNPQASEKLASNYVRMRNPPIDADHIAMSKKSAKSSISITVRQLEAVIRMSESLAKMELQPFAVDKH
;
A
#
# COMPACT_ATOMS: atom_id res chain seq x y z
N PHE A 1 -27.28 3.25 -11.99
CA PHE A 1 -27.14 2.77 -10.59
C PHE A 1 -25.73 2.99 -10.03
N LEU A 2 -24.68 2.46 -10.65
CA LEU A 2 -23.30 2.57 -10.13
C LEU A 2 -22.81 4.02 -9.88
N LYS A 3 -23.11 4.97 -10.76
CA LYS A 3 -22.77 6.40 -10.55
C LYS A 3 -23.35 6.97 -9.24
N LYS A 4 -24.59 6.60 -8.90
CA LYS A 4 -25.24 7.02 -7.65
C LYS A 4 -24.58 6.36 -6.44
N TYR A 5 -24.24 5.07 -6.55
CA TYR A 5 -23.52 4.34 -5.50
C TYR A 5 -22.14 4.94 -5.21
N VAL A 6 -21.35 5.22 -6.26
CA VAL A 6 -20.02 5.85 -6.10
C VAL A 6 -20.14 7.23 -5.45
N SER A 7 -21.15 8.02 -5.83
CA SER A 7 -21.41 9.32 -5.20
C SER A 7 -21.72 9.17 -3.70
N TYR A 8 -22.61 8.23 -3.35
CA TYR A 8 -22.98 7.93 -1.98
C TYR A 8 -21.78 7.47 -1.13
N ALA A 9 -21.01 6.50 -1.62
CA ALA A 9 -19.83 5.99 -0.92
C ALA A 9 -18.77 7.08 -0.70
N ARG A 10 -18.59 8.02 -1.65
CA ARG A 10 -17.65 9.14 -1.51
C ARG A 10 -18.07 10.16 -0.46
N SER A 11 -19.37 10.40 -0.28
CA SER A 11 -19.88 11.40 0.69
C SER A 11 -20.12 10.84 2.09
N HIS A 12 -20.39 9.54 2.22
CA HIS A 12 -20.76 8.93 3.51
C HIS A 12 -19.65 8.07 4.12
N CYS A 13 -18.65 7.65 3.34
CA CYS A 13 -17.60 6.76 3.81
C CYS A 13 -16.21 7.38 3.60
N GLY A 14 -15.52 7.65 4.71
CA GLY A 14 -14.14 8.14 4.76
C GLY A 14 -13.26 7.18 5.55
N PRO A 15 -12.97 5.98 5.02
CA PRO A 15 -12.27 4.96 5.79
C PRO A 15 -10.87 5.40 6.17
N ARG A 16 -10.38 4.87 7.29
CA ARG A 16 -9.01 5.04 7.76
C ARG A 16 -8.37 3.69 8.00
N LEU A 17 -7.06 3.63 7.83
CA LEU A 17 -6.28 2.45 8.15
C LEU A 17 -6.38 2.15 9.65
N ASN A 18 -6.63 0.89 10.00
CA ASN A 18 -6.57 0.49 11.39
C ASN A 18 -5.10 0.45 11.89
N PRO A 19 -4.85 0.52 13.21
CA PRO A 19 -3.49 0.53 13.74
C PRO A 19 -2.67 -0.71 13.34
N GLN A 20 -3.30 -1.88 13.33
CA GLN A 20 -2.65 -3.15 12.98
C GLN A 20 -2.15 -3.17 11.52
N ALA A 21 -2.97 -2.76 10.55
CA ALA A 21 -2.57 -2.70 9.16
C ALA A 21 -1.50 -1.61 8.93
N SER A 22 -1.55 -0.52 9.70
CA SER A 22 -0.54 0.54 9.67
C SER A 22 0.84 0.03 10.05
N GLU A 23 0.95 -0.69 11.16
CA GLU A 23 2.21 -1.28 11.61
C GLU A 23 2.77 -2.30 10.61
N LYS A 24 1.89 -3.12 10.04
CA LYS A 24 2.26 -4.11 9.02
C LYS A 24 2.75 -3.45 7.73
N LEU A 25 2.06 -2.42 7.25
CA LEU A 25 2.48 -1.65 6.06
C LEU A 25 3.83 -0.95 6.30
N ALA A 26 4.03 -0.36 7.48
CA ALA A 26 5.29 0.27 7.85
C ALA A 26 6.45 -0.75 7.87
N SER A 27 6.24 -1.91 8.52
CA SER A 27 7.24 -2.99 8.59
C SER A 27 7.59 -3.53 7.20
N ASN A 28 6.60 -3.72 6.34
CA ASN A 28 6.81 -4.15 4.95
C ASN A 28 7.56 -3.10 4.13
N TYR A 29 7.20 -1.82 4.28
CA TYR A 29 7.89 -0.72 3.60
C TYR A 29 9.38 -0.67 3.98
N VAL A 30 9.71 -0.76 5.28
CA VAL A 30 11.09 -0.78 5.76
C VAL A 30 11.86 -1.96 5.18
N ARG A 31 11.27 -3.16 5.17
CA ARG A 31 11.87 -4.36 4.58
C ARG A 31 12.15 -4.23 3.08
N MET A 32 11.23 -3.63 2.32
CA MET A 32 11.41 -3.40 0.88
C MET A 32 12.40 -2.28 0.57
N ARG A 33 12.47 -1.27 1.45
CA ARG A 33 13.39 -0.13 1.34
C ARG A 33 14.83 -0.53 1.67
N ASN A 34 15.00 -1.42 2.65
CA ASN A 34 16.29 -1.94 3.09
C ASN A 34 16.28 -3.48 2.99
N PRO A 35 16.40 -4.04 1.77
CA PRO A 35 16.47 -5.49 1.62
C PRO A 35 17.67 -6.02 2.42
N PRO A 36 17.52 -7.16 3.13
CA PRO A 36 18.65 -7.80 3.80
C PRO A 36 19.79 -7.98 2.80
N ILE A 37 20.99 -7.57 3.20
CA ILE A 37 22.22 -7.79 2.44
C ILE A 37 22.59 -9.26 2.62
N ASP A 38 21.78 -10.18 2.10
CA ASP A 38 22.22 -11.56 1.91
C ASP A 38 23.15 -11.53 0.69
N ALA A 39 24.40 -11.88 0.97
CA ALA A 39 25.57 -11.75 0.11
C ALA A 39 25.47 -12.45 -1.27
N ASP A 40 24.39 -13.20 -1.53
CA ASP A 40 24.21 -13.99 -2.75
C ASP A 40 23.52 -13.23 -3.91
N HIS A 41 22.86 -12.09 -3.66
CA HIS A 41 22.17 -11.34 -4.72
C HIS A 41 23.02 -10.26 -5.42
N ILE A 42 24.28 -10.10 -5.01
CA ILE A 42 25.23 -9.17 -5.64
C ILE A 42 25.60 -9.63 -7.07
N ALA A 43 25.51 -10.93 -7.38
CA ALA A 43 25.90 -11.49 -8.67
C ALA A 43 24.88 -11.23 -9.81
N MET A 44 23.60 -11.02 -9.51
CA MET A 44 22.56 -10.80 -10.54
C MET A 44 22.29 -9.31 -10.82
N SER A 45 22.89 -8.42 -10.03
CA SER A 45 22.51 -7.01 -9.88
C SER A 45 23.22 -6.04 -10.83
N LYS A 46 24.42 -6.34 -11.35
CA LYS A 46 25.19 -5.32 -12.11
C LYS A 46 24.54 -4.85 -13.43
N LYS A 47 23.63 -5.61 -14.04
CA LYS A 47 22.87 -5.19 -15.24
C LYS A 47 21.46 -4.66 -14.95
N SER A 48 20.81 -5.08 -13.86
CA SER A 48 19.44 -4.67 -13.50
C SER A 48 19.38 -3.54 -12.46
N ALA A 49 20.45 -3.30 -11.70
CA ALA A 49 20.52 -2.22 -10.70
C ALA A 49 20.48 -0.81 -11.29
N LYS A 50 20.77 -0.64 -12.59
CA LYS A 50 20.63 0.66 -13.26
C LYS A 50 19.15 1.03 -13.53
N SER A 51 18.22 0.09 -13.41
CA SER A 51 16.78 0.31 -13.64
C SER A 51 15.89 -0.08 -12.45
N SER A 52 16.46 -0.49 -11.31
CA SER A 52 15.67 -0.81 -10.12
C SER A 52 15.18 0.48 -9.46
N ILE A 53 13.93 0.85 -9.71
CA ILE A 53 13.28 1.99 -9.05
C ILE A 53 13.13 1.66 -7.56
N SER A 54 13.87 2.38 -6.72
CA SER A 54 13.78 2.23 -5.26
C SER A 54 12.38 2.52 -4.75
N ILE A 55 11.91 1.79 -3.74
CA ILE A 55 10.60 2.08 -3.14
C ILE A 55 10.60 3.45 -2.45
N THR A 56 9.60 4.29 -2.73
CA THR A 56 9.47 5.66 -2.20
C THR A 56 8.28 5.78 -1.25
N VAL A 57 8.27 6.82 -0.43
CA VAL A 57 7.14 7.13 0.46
C VAL A 57 5.85 7.38 -0.33
N ARG A 58 5.94 7.90 -1.56
CA ARG A 58 4.78 8.06 -2.46
C ARG A 58 4.13 6.72 -2.82
N GLN A 59 4.93 5.66 -3.01
CA GLN A 59 4.38 4.34 -3.28
C GLN A 59 3.66 3.77 -2.06
N LEU A 60 4.18 4.00 -0.84
CA LEU A 60 3.48 3.64 0.39
C LEU A 60 2.15 4.40 0.52
N GLU A 61 2.15 5.72 0.30
CA GLU A 61 0.95 6.55 0.31
C GLU A 61 -0.07 6.10 -0.75
N ALA A 62 0.40 5.67 -1.93
CA ALA A 62 -0.47 5.11 -2.97
C ALA A 62 -1.13 3.80 -2.51
N VAL A 63 -0.39 2.90 -1.85
CA VAL A 63 -0.95 1.67 -1.29
C VAL A 63 -2.01 1.98 -0.23
N ILE A 64 -1.74 2.92 0.68
CA ILE A 64 -2.72 3.35 1.69
C ILE A 64 -4.02 3.84 1.03
N ARG A 65 -3.92 4.68 -0.01
CA ARG A 65 -5.10 5.14 -0.77
C ARG A 65 -5.86 4.02 -1.46
N MET A 66 -5.17 2.98 -1.95
CA MET A 66 -5.82 1.82 -2.56
C MET A 66 -6.61 1.02 -1.52
N SER A 67 -6.01 0.72 -0.36
CA SER A 67 -6.70 0.02 0.74
C SER A 67 -7.92 0.81 1.24
N GLU A 68 -7.81 2.13 1.41
CA GLU A 68 -8.96 2.99 1.76
C GLU A 68 -10.04 2.99 0.67
N SER A 69 -9.66 2.93 -0.61
CA SER A 69 -10.61 2.86 -1.71
C SER A 69 -11.38 1.54 -1.73
N LEU A 70 -10.73 0.42 -1.40
CA LEU A 70 -11.35 -0.89 -1.27
C LEU A 70 -12.33 -0.93 -0.09
N ALA A 71 -11.93 -0.46 1.09
CA ALA A 71 -12.82 -0.34 2.24
C ALA A 71 -14.05 0.56 1.93
N LYS A 72 -13.84 1.63 1.16
CA LYS A 72 -14.92 2.54 0.72
C LYS A 72 -15.91 1.85 -0.22
N MET A 73 -15.45 0.94 -1.10
CA MET A 73 -16.33 0.16 -1.97
C MET A 73 -17.25 -0.77 -1.17
N GLU A 74 -16.79 -1.26 -0.02
CA GLU A 74 -17.56 -2.10 0.91
C GLU A 74 -18.33 -1.30 1.98
N LEU A 75 -18.30 0.04 1.90
CA LEU A 75 -18.88 0.95 2.91
C LEU A 75 -18.37 0.69 4.35
N GLN A 76 -17.15 0.16 4.48
CA GLN A 76 -16.54 -0.09 5.79
C GLN A 76 -15.85 1.17 6.32
N PRO A 77 -15.93 1.45 7.63
CA PRO A 77 -15.29 2.62 8.24
C PRO A 77 -13.77 2.47 8.39
N PHE A 78 -13.24 1.25 8.32
CA PHE A 78 -11.82 0.98 8.53
C PHE A 78 -11.25 0.06 7.45
N ALA A 79 -10.07 0.42 6.94
CA ALA A 79 -9.25 -0.46 6.13
C ALA A 79 -8.41 -1.38 7.04
N VAL A 80 -8.73 -2.67 7.02
CA VAL A 80 -7.96 -3.76 7.64
C VAL A 80 -7.13 -4.51 6.59
N ASP A 81 -6.22 -5.39 7.02
CA ASP A 81 -5.30 -6.20 6.19
C ASP A 81 -5.89 -6.89 4.95
N LYS A 82 -7.20 -7.15 4.91
CA LYS A 82 -7.88 -7.74 3.74
C LYS A 82 -7.99 -6.76 2.56
N HIS A 83 -7.92 -5.45 2.84
CA HIS A 83 -8.03 -4.36 1.85
C HIS A 83 -6.63 -3.84 1.49
#